data_AF-A0A3D4ZGT5-F1
#
_entry.id   AF-A0A3D4ZGT5-F1
#
_cell.length_a   1.000
_cell.length_b   1.000
_cell.length_c   1.000
_cell.angle_alpha   90.00
_cell.angle_beta   90.00
_cell.angle_gamma   90.00
#
_symmetry.space_group_name_H-M   'P 1'
#
loop_
_entity.id
_entity.type
_entity.pdbx_description
1 polymer ?
#
loop_
_entity_poly.entity_id
_entity_poly.type
_entity_poly.pdbx_seq_one_letter_code
_entity_poly.pdbx_strand_id
1 'polypeptide(L)' 'SEAYPDLKANQGFLDLQAQLQKIEEQLLGARKYYNAIIKSLNTIIEVFPSSLVASIFHFAKKPYLTIEEEARARVEVKF' A
#
# COMPACT_ATOMS: atom_id res chain seq x y z
N SER A 1 -22.92 33.88 -24.80
CA SER A 1 -22.44 33.79 -23.40
C SER A 1 -22.94 32.48 -22.80
N GLU A 2 -22.18 31.40 -22.97
CA GLU A 2 -22.63 30.04 -22.58
C GLU A 2 -21.49 29.24 -21.90
N ALA A 3 -20.70 29.91 -21.06
CA ALA A 3 -19.54 29.33 -20.37
C ALA A 3 -19.89 28.61 -19.05
N TYR A 4 -21.01 27.88 -19.00
CA TYR A 4 -21.45 27.18 -17.78
C TYR A 4 -22.03 25.79 -18.10
N PRO A 5 -21.16 24.86 -18.49
CA PRO A 5 -21.14 23.54 -17.82
C PRO A 5 -19.72 23.04 -17.45
N ASP A 6 -18.67 23.55 -18.10
CA ASP A 6 -17.29 23.03 -17.98
C ASP A 6 -16.70 23.18 -16.57
N LEU A 7 -17.01 24.28 -15.88
CA LEU A 7 -16.46 24.57 -14.54
C LEU A 7 -16.96 23.60 -13.45
N LYS A 8 -18.20 23.09 -13.56
CA LYS A 8 -18.75 22.14 -12.58
C LYS A 8 -18.19 20.73 -12.77
N ALA A 9 -17.98 20.30 -14.01
CA ALA A 9 -17.33 19.02 -14.30
C ALA A 9 -15.86 19.03 -13.84
N ASN A 10 -15.15 20.15 -14.05
CA ASN A 10 -13.76 20.30 -13.64
C ASN A 10 -13.59 20.21 -12.12
N GLN A 11 -14.48 20.82 -11.34
CA GLN A 11 -14.37 20.80 -9.88
C GLN A 11 -14.61 19.39 -9.29
N GLY A 12 -15.58 18.63 -9.82
CA GLY A 12 -15.83 17.26 -9.39
C GLY A 12 -14.71 16.30 -9.79
N PHE A 13 -14.10 16.50 -10.95
CA PHE A 13 -12.96 15.71 -11.40
C PHE A 13 -11.70 15.98 -10.54
N LEU A 14 -11.43 17.24 -10.23
CA LEU A 14 -10.32 17.63 -9.34
C LEU A 14 -10.49 17.06 -7.93
N ASP A 15 -11.72 17.09 -7.40
CA ASP A 15 -12.00 16.51 -6.08
C ASP A 15 -11.83 14.99 -6.08
N LEU A 16 -12.32 14.28 -7.11
CA LEU A 16 -12.09 12.85 -7.27
C LEU A 16 -10.60 12.52 -7.36
N GLN A 17 -9.82 13.28 -8.15
CA GLN A 17 -8.38 13.08 -8.26
C GLN A 17 -7.68 13.28 -6.90
N ALA A 18 -8.07 14.30 -6.13
CA ALA A 18 -7.54 14.53 -4.78
C ALA A 18 -7.90 13.39 -3.81
N GLN A 19 -9.13 12.86 -3.88
CA GLN A 19 -9.55 11.71 -3.08
C GLN A 19 -8.76 10.45 -3.45
N LEU A 20 -8.54 10.18 -4.74
CA LEU A 20 -7.74 9.05 -5.21
C LEU A 20 -6.29 9.16 -4.71
N GLN A 21 -5.67 10.35 -4.82
CA GLN A 21 -4.32 10.58 -4.29
C GLN A 21 -4.23 10.30 -2.79
N LYS A 22 -5.23 10.75 -2.02
CA LYS A 22 -5.31 10.49 -0.58
C LYS A 22 -5.43 8.99 -0.27
N ILE A 23 -6.24 8.27 -1.03
CA ILE A 23 -6.40 6.81 -0.86
C ILE A 23 -5.09 6.10 -1.20
N GLU A 24 -4.41 6.48 -2.28
CA GLU A 24 -3.11 5.92 -2.67
C GLU A 24 -2.04 6.16 -1.59
N GLU A 25 -2.00 7.36 -1.00
CA GLU A 25 -1.10 7.66 0.11
C GLU A 25 -1.39 6.78 1.33
N GLN A 26 -2.68 6.62 1.69
CA GLN A 26 -3.09 5.74 2.79
C GLN A 26 -2.74 4.28 2.53
N LEU A 27 -2.97 3.79 1.29
CA LEU A 27 -2.64 2.43 0.88
C LEU A 27 -1.13 2.18 0.95
N LEU A 28 -0.33 3.13 0.47
CA LEU A 28 1.13 3.07 0.58
C LEU A 28 1.58 3.05 2.04
N GLY A 29 0.98 3.89 2.89
CA GLY A 29 1.25 3.93 4.33
C GLY A 29 0.95 2.60 5.01
N ALA A 30 -0.24 2.04 4.75
CA ALA A 30 -0.64 0.74 5.28
C ALA A 30 0.32 -0.39 4.86
N ARG A 31 0.75 -0.41 3.59
CA ARG A 31 1.75 -1.39 3.12
C ARG A 31 3.09 -1.24 3.82
N LYS A 32 3.60 0.00 3.96
CA LYS A 32 4.86 0.26 4.67
C LYS A 32 4.79 -0.21 6.11
N TYR A 33 3.68 0.08 6.79
CA TYR A 33 3.44 -0.35 8.16
C TYR A 33 3.42 -1.87 8.31
N TYR A 34 2.65 -2.56 7.46
CA TYR A 34 2.64 -4.03 7.42
C TYR A 34 4.06 -4.59 7.23
N ASN A 35 4.80 -4.09 6.23
CA ASN A 35 6.15 -4.56 5.95
C ASN A 35 7.13 -4.26 7.09
N ALA A 36 6.96 -3.16 7.83
CA ALA A 36 7.77 -2.88 9.01
C ALA A 36 7.55 -3.91 10.13
N ILE A 37 6.30 -4.32 10.36
CA ILE A 37 5.97 -5.38 11.32
C ILE A 37 6.57 -6.71 10.87
N ILE A 38 6.39 -7.09 9.61
CA ILE A 38 6.95 -8.34 9.07
C ILE A 38 8.48 -8.33 9.16
N LYS A 39 9.12 -7.19 8.89
CA LYS A 39 10.57 -7.04 9.07
C LYS A 39 10.98 -7.32 10.51
N SER A 40 10.33 -6.67 11.48
CA SER A 40 10.63 -6.87 12.90
C SER A 40 10.43 -8.32 13.32
N LEU A 41 9.33 -8.96 12.91
CA LEU A 41 9.04 -10.36 13.18
C LEU A 41 10.13 -11.26 12.62
N ASN A 42 10.47 -11.10 11.34
CA ASN A 42 11.47 -11.91 10.67
C ASN A 42 12.85 -11.72 11.31
N THR A 43 13.22 -10.50 11.70
CA THR A 43 14.46 -10.23 12.43
C THR A 43 14.49 -10.96 13.78
N ILE A 44 13.42 -10.93 14.57
CA ILE A 44 13.35 -11.64 15.86
C ILE A 44 13.51 -13.15 15.67
N ILE A 45 12.90 -13.72 14.63
CA ILE A 45 13.02 -15.15 14.31
C ILE A 45 14.45 -15.55 13.93
N GLU A 46 15.27 -14.63 13.41
CA GLU A 46 16.66 -14.92 12.99
C GLU A 46 17.71 -14.61 14.05
N VAL A 47 17.45 -13.64 14.92
CA VAL A 47 18.45 -13.16 15.89
C VAL A 47 18.52 -14.10 17.10
N PHE A 48 19.75 -14.42 17.53
CA PHE A 48 19.97 -15.14 18.79
C PHE A 48 19.67 -14.24 20.00
N PRO A 49 19.00 -14.71 21.06
CA PRO A 49 18.60 -16.10 21.34
C PRO A 49 17.20 -16.48 20.82
N SER A 50 16.42 -15.52 20.33
CA SER A 50 15.03 -15.75 19.91
C SER A 50 14.90 -16.75 18.76
N SER A 51 15.91 -16.91 17.90
CA SER A 51 15.96 -17.92 16.84
C SER A 51 15.94 -19.37 17.35
N LEU A 52 16.46 -19.63 18.55
CA LEU A 52 16.40 -20.96 19.18
C LEU A 52 14.96 -21.28 19.60
N VAL A 53 14.30 -20.34 20.28
CA VAL A 53 12.89 -20.45 20.64
C VAL A 53 12.02 -20.56 19.39
N ALA A 54 12.31 -19.76 18.37
CA ALA A 54 11.63 -19.83 17.08
C ALA A 54 11.74 -21.21 16.45
N SER A 55 12.92 -21.83 16.50
CA SER A 55 13.14 -23.18 15.97
C SER A 55 12.40 -24.26 16.77
N ILE A 56 12.42 -24.20 18.11
CA ILE A 56 11.72 -25.15 18.99
C ILE A 56 10.20 -25.09 18.77
N PHE A 57 9.65 -23.88 18.66
CA PHE A 57 8.20 -23.65 18.49
C PHE A 57 7.77 -23.54 17.02
N HIS A 58 8.67 -23.81 16.06
CA HIS A 58 8.41 -23.79 14.62
C HIS A 58 7.86 -22.44 14.10
N PHE A 59 8.31 -21.32 14.68
CA PHE A 59 8.01 -19.99 14.16
C PHE A 59 8.79 -19.73 12.87
N ALA A 60 8.06 -19.50 11.79
CA ALA A 60 8.62 -19.23 10.47
C ALA A 60 8.44 -17.77 10.06
N LYS A 61 9.37 -17.28 9.22
CA LYS A 61 9.27 -15.97 8.60
C LYS A 61 7.98 -15.81 7.82
N LYS A 62 7.49 -14.58 7.75
CA LYS A 62 6.33 -14.20 6.94
C LYS A 62 6.78 -13.39 5.72
N PRO A 63 6.07 -13.51 4.59
CA PRO A 63 6.38 -12.76 3.38
C PRO A 63 6.04 -11.28 3.55
N TYR A 64 6.79 -10.42 2.88
CA TYR A 64 6.43 -9.01 2.73
C TYR A 64 5.26 -8.85 1.77
N LEU A 65 4.46 -7.81 1.98
CA LEU A 65 3.46 -7.39 1.03
C LEU A 65 4.14 -6.56 -0.08
N THR A 66 4.25 -7.17 -1.26
CA THR A 66 4.80 -6.55 -2.48
C THR A 66 3.66 -6.26 -3.47
N ILE A 67 3.79 -5.19 -4.26
CA ILE A 67 2.97 -5.05 -5.46
C ILE A 67 3.67 -5.84 -6.55
N GLU A 68 3.02 -6.83 -7.14
CA GLU A 68 3.49 -7.43 -8.40
C GLU A 68 3.47 -6.34 -9.49
N GLU A 69 4.51 -6.25 -10.31
CA GLU A 69 4.61 -5.18 -11.33
C GLU A 69 3.39 -5.12 -12.26
N GLU A 70 2.71 -6.25 -12.48
CA GLU A 70 1.49 -6.33 -13.28
C GLU A 70 0.31 -5.53 -12.70
N ALA A 71 0.26 -5.31 -11.38
CA ALA A 71 -0.78 -4.50 -10.74
C ALA A 71 -0.53 -2.99 -10.82
N ARG A 72 0.66 -2.54 -11.24
CA ARG A 72 0.92 -1.11 -11.56
C ARG A 72 0.36 -0.70 -12.93
N ALA A 73 0.06 -1.66 -13.81
CA ALA A 73 -0.13 -1.38 -15.22
C ALA A 73 -1.47 -0.75 -15.61
N ARG A 74 -2.50 -0.69 -14.75
CA ARG A 74 -3.80 -0.14 -15.17
C ARG A 74 -4.62 0.44 -14.03
N VAL A 75 -4.44 1.74 -13.81
CA VAL A 75 -5.62 2.60 -13.67
C VAL A 75 -5.67 3.46 -14.93
N GLU A 76 -5.99 2.84 -16.07
CA GLU A 76 -6.42 3.60 -17.24
C GLU A 76 -7.79 4.18 -16.90
N VAL A 77 -7.82 5.45 -16.50
CA VAL A 77 -9.06 6.22 -16.46
C VAL A 77 -9.52 6.37 -17.91
N LYS A 78 -10.36 5.45 -18.37
CA LYS A 78 -11.05 5.58 -19.65
C LYS A 78 -12.20 6.55 -19.45
N PHE A 79 -12.13 7.65 -20.20
CA PHE A 79 -13.22 8.62 -20.38
C PHE A 79 -14.24 8.07 -21.37
#